data_AF-A0A0F9KYR7-F1
#
_entry.id   AF-A0A0F9KYR7-F1
#
_cell.length_a   1.000
_cell.length_b   1.000
_cell.length_c   1.000
_cell.angle_alpha   90.00
_cell.angle_beta   90.00
_cell.angle_gamma   90.00
#
_symmetry.space_group_name_H-M   'P 1'
#
loop_
_entity.id
_entity.type
_entity.pdbx_description
1 polymer ?
#
loop_
_entity_poly.entity_id
_entity_poly.type
_entity_poly.pdbx_seq_one_letter_code
_entity_poly.pdbx_strand_id
1 'polypeptide(L)'
;MKLSEEEIRRRVVERGLVRSDTVLKGGRGYAILVTCPYCGEKRWSRYTLKSDKPRSETCLKCVSTKHRGFTGRQRQKNGYILIRVYPEDFFFPMTKSDGYVYEHRLVMAKHLGRNLHRWELVHHKKGVAKDDNRIRGLQLVSEDRHNQITLLDNRITWLENKVGEQTKLIKLQSWQIKELNKKAGELTQQPREEI
;
A
#
# COMPACT_ATOMS: atom_id res chain seq x y z
N MET A 1 -25.31 7.45 -34.68
CA MET A 1 -26.05 6.22 -34.32
C MET A 1 -26.43 6.30 -32.84
N LYS A 2 -27.72 6.36 -32.49
CA LYS A 2 -28.18 6.39 -31.09
C LYS A 2 -28.09 4.95 -30.54
N LEU A 3 -27.27 4.72 -29.52
CA LEU A 3 -27.19 3.42 -28.84
C LEU A 3 -28.53 3.14 -28.13
N SER A 4 -29.00 1.90 -28.18
CA SER A 4 -30.19 1.47 -27.45
C SER A 4 -29.95 1.50 -25.94
N GLU A 5 -31.04 1.59 -25.17
CA GLU A 5 -30.97 1.63 -23.71
C GLU A 5 -30.37 0.34 -23.12
N GLU A 6 -30.62 -0.80 -23.76
CA GLU A 6 -30.07 -2.10 -23.38
C GLU A 6 -28.57 -2.22 -23.67
N GLU A 7 -28.09 -1.69 -24.79
CA GLU A 7 -26.64 -1.64 -25.09
C GLU A 7 -25.87 -0.75 -24.11
N ILE A 8 -26.49 0.33 -23.64
CA ILE A 8 -25.88 1.23 -22.65
C ILE A 8 -25.84 0.56 -21.28
N ARG A 9 -26.93 -0.10 -20.86
CA ARG A 9 -26.94 -0.91 -19.63
C ARG A 9 -25.88 -2.01 -19.69
N ARG A 10 -25.74 -2.70 -20.82
CA ARG A 10 -24.72 -3.74 -21.01
C ARG A 10 -23.30 -3.17 -20.91
N ARG A 11 -23.00 -2.06 -21.59
CA ARG A 11 -21.67 -1.39 -21.52
C ARG A 11 -21.28 -0.93 -20.11
N VAL A 12 -22.24 -0.40 -19.35
CA VAL A 12 -22.01 0.10 -17.99
C VAL A 12 -21.82 -1.07 -17.00
N VAL A 13 -22.53 -2.18 -17.19
CA VAL A 13 -22.44 -3.39 -16.35
C VAL A 13 -21.18 -4.22 -16.63
N GLU A 14 -20.81 -4.42 -17.90
CA GLU A 14 -19.64 -5.23 -18.31
C GLU A 14 -18.30 -4.66 -17.85
N ARG A 15 -18.21 -3.35 -17.59
CA ARG A 15 -17.00 -2.70 -17.04
C ARG A 15 -16.86 -2.78 -15.52
N GLY A 16 -17.78 -3.45 -14.82
CA GLY A 16 -17.75 -3.58 -13.37
C GLY A 16 -17.97 -2.27 -12.62
N LEU A 17 -18.44 -1.22 -13.30
CA LEU A 17 -18.66 0.10 -12.71
C LEU A 17 -19.94 0.14 -11.87
N VAL A 18 -20.97 -0.65 -12.20
CA VAL A 18 -22.25 -0.67 -11.49
C VAL A 18 -23.21 -1.81 -11.96
N ARG A 19 -24.23 -2.16 -11.15
CA ARG A 19 -25.30 -3.15 -11.49
C ARG A 19 -26.37 -2.55 -12.45
N SER A 20 -27.12 -3.37 -13.18
CA SER A 20 -28.05 -2.92 -14.25
C SER A 20 -29.21 -2.02 -13.77
N ASP A 21 -29.57 -2.13 -12.50
CA ASP A 21 -30.58 -1.35 -11.76
C ASP A 21 -30.12 0.08 -11.42
N THR A 22 -28.88 0.44 -11.75
CA THR A 22 -28.28 1.74 -11.41
C THR A 22 -28.16 2.71 -12.58
N VAL A 23 -28.84 2.44 -13.70
CA VAL A 23 -28.87 3.31 -14.89
C VAL A 23 -30.30 3.81 -15.11
N LEU A 24 -30.50 5.12 -15.05
CA LEU A 24 -31.79 5.77 -15.32
C LEU A 24 -31.72 6.60 -16.60
N LYS A 25 -32.71 6.44 -17.48
CA LYS A 25 -32.92 7.28 -18.66
C LYS A 25 -33.93 8.36 -18.32
N GLY A 26 -33.54 9.63 -18.48
CA GLY A 26 -34.41 10.79 -18.32
C GLY A 26 -34.49 11.63 -19.60
N GLY A 27 -35.38 12.62 -19.63
CA GLY A 27 -35.60 13.45 -20.82
C GLY A 27 -34.38 14.22 -21.36
N ARG A 28 -33.30 14.33 -20.58
CA ARG A 28 -32.03 14.99 -20.97
C ARG A 28 -30.81 14.06 -21.06
N GLY A 29 -31.02 12.73 -21.13
CA GLY A 29 -29.97 11.72 -21.29
C GLY A 29 -29.97 10.63 -20.22
N TYR A 30 -28.81 10.04 -19.96
CA TYR A 30 -28.66 8.94 -19.00
C TYR A 30 -28.07 9.45 -17.68
N ALA A 31 -28.41 8.78 -16.58
CA ALA A 31 -27.81 8.96 -15.27
C ALA A 31 -27.40 7.61 -14.71
N ILE A 32 -26.27 7.57 -14.00
CA ILE A 32 -25.81 6.38 -13.29
C ILE A 32 -25.71 6.67 -11.80
N LEU A 33 -25.96 5.67 -10.97
CA LEU A 33 -25.71 5.77 -9.53
C LEU A 33 -24.20 5.69 -9.29
N VAL A 34 -23.64 6.76 -8.72
CA VAL A 34 -22.21 6.84 -8.40
C VAL A 34 -22.04 6.90 -6.90
N THR A 35 -21.07 6.14 -6.41
CA THR A 35 -20.63 6.18 -5.02
C THR A 35 -19.49 7.19 -4.91
N CYS A 36 -19.63 8.19 -4.04
CA CYS A 36 -18.58 9.17 -3.85
C CYS A 36 -17.31 8.50 -3.26
N PRO A 37 -16.12 8.65 -3.87
CA PRO A 37 -14.90 8.01 -3.35
C PRO A 37 -14.44 8.59 -2.01
N TYR A 38 -14.93 9.77 -1.61
CA TYR A 38 -14.53 10.41 -0.35
C TYR A 38 -15.49 10.18 0.80
N CYS A 39 -16.80 10.09 0.55
CA CYS A 39 -17.79 9.97 1.63
C CYS A 39 -18.66 8.72 1.54
N GLY A 40 -18.50 7.86 0.52
CA GLY A 40 -19.29 6.64 0.35
C GLY A 40 -20.76 6.86 -0.03
N GLU A 41 -21.25 8.11 0.00
CA GLU A 41 -22.64 8.42 -0.32
C GLU A 41 -22.96 8.14 -1.79
N LYS A 42 -24.08 7.47 -2.04
CA LYS A 42 -24.58 7.18 -3.38
C LYS A 42 -25.41 8.34 -3.91
N ARG A 43 -25.16 8.74 -5.16
CA ARG A 43 -25.93 9.80 -5.83
C ARG A 43 -26.09 9.52 -7.31
N TRP A 44 -27.19 10.00 -7.88
CA TRP A 44 -27.36 10.01 -9.33
C TRP A 44 -26.42 11.06 -9.96
N SER A 45 -25.64 10.63 -10.96
CA SER A 45 -24.73 11.49 -11.72
C SER A 45 -25.05 11.34 -13.20
N ARG A 46 -25.13 12.47 -13.92
CA ARG A 46 -25.39 12.44 -15.37
C ARG A 46 -24.26 11.68 -16.07
N TYR A 47 -24.63 10.75 -16.94
CA TYR A 47 -23.71 9.94 -17.73
C TYR A 47 -23.72 10.40 -19.19
N THR A 48 -22.52 10.54 -19.75
CA THR A 48 -22.33 11.06 -21.11
C THR A 48 -21.76 9.97 -22.00
N LEU A 49 -22.50 9.58 -23.04
CA LEU A 49 -22.08 8.55 -23.99
C LEU A 49 -20.78 8.88 -24.73
N LYS A 50 -20.51 10.16 -24.99
CA LYS A 50 -19.31 10.62 -25.70
C LYS A 50 -18.02 10.39 -24.89
N SER A 51 -18.08 10.56 -23.57
CA SER A 51 -16.92 10.45 -22.68
C SER A 51 -16.92 9.17 -21.85
N ASP A 52 -17.98 8.37 -21.96
CA ASP A 52 -18.15 7.08 -21.28
C ASP A 52 -17.84 7.13 -19.77
N LYS A 53 -18.27 8.23 -19.14
CA LYS A 53 -18.01 8.53 -17.72
C LYS A 53 -19.12 9.39 -17.12
N PRO A 54 -19.36 9.32 -15.80
CA PRO A 54 -20.23 10.27 -15.14
C PRO A 54 -19.64 11.68 -15.20
N ARG A 55 -20.50 12.70 -15.14
CA ARG A 55 -20.10 14.11 -15.12
C ARG A 55 -19.16 14.43 -13.96
N SER A 56 -19.36 13.77 -12.83
CA SER A 56 -18.47 13.82 -11.68
C SER A 56 -18.59 12.51 -10.91
N GLU A 57 -17.47 11.99 -10.44
CA GLU A 57 -17.39 10.85 -9.53
C GLU A 57 -17.58 11.29 -8.06
N THR A 58 -17.45 12.59 -7.80
CA THR A 58 -17.35 13.16 -6.46
C THR A 58 -18.60 13.93 -6.06
N CYS A 59 -19.03 13.84 -4.80
CA CYS A 59 -20.19 14.56 -4.29
C CYS A 59 -19.98 16.08 -4.25
N LEU A 60 -21.03 16.90 -4.49
CA LEU A 60 -20.90 18.37 -4.50
C LEU A 60 -20.40 18.89 -3.15
N LYS A 61 -20.92 18.36 -2.03
CA LYS A 61 -20.43 18.66 -0.67
C LYS A 61 -18.92 18.47 -0.56
N CYS A 62 -18.41 17.35 -1.10
CA CYS A 62 -17.01 16.98 -1.10
C CYS A 62 -16.15 17.86 -2.03
N VAL A 63 -16.76 18.40 -3.11
CA VAL A 63 -16.12 19.31 -4.06
C VAL A 63 -16.13 20.77 -3.55
N SER A 64 -17.15 21.18 -2.80
CA SER A 64 -17.38 22.57 -2.37
C SER A 64 -16.80 22.90 -0.99
N THR A 65 -16.64 21.92 -0.10
CA THR A 65 -15.80 22.11 1.10
C THR A 65 -14.35 22.30 0.66
N LYS A 66 -13.57 23.12 1.39
CA LYS A 66 -12.12 23.42 1.16
C LYS A 66 -11.22 22.17 1.14
N HIS A 67 -11.41 21.29 0.17
CA HIS A 67 -10.72 20.01 -0.03
C HIS A 67 -9.94 20.07 -1.35
N ARG A 68 -9.10 21.09 -1.55
CA ARG A 68 -7.92 20.90 -2.42
C ARG A 68 -7.01 19.89 -1.71
N GLY A 69 -7.11 18.61 -2.09
CA GLY A 69 -6.19 17.56 -1.65
C GLY A 69 -6.60 16.74 -0.40
N PHE A 70 -7.80 16.91 0.16
CA PHE A 70 -8.23 16.09 1.28
C PHE A 70 -8.89 14.80 0.79
N THR A 71 -8.06 13.77 0.59
CA THR A 71 -8.49 12.45 0.12
C THR A 71 -9.09 11.57 1.22
N GLY A 72 -9.26 12.12 2.43
CA GLY A 72 -9.47 11.32 3.65
C GLY A 72 -8.25 10.47 4.03
N ARG A 73 -7.15 10.52 3.24
CA ARG A 73 -5.93 9.76 3.43
C ARG A 73 -4.81 10.70 3.89
N GLN A 74 -4.22 10.43 5.05
CA GLN A 74 -3.13 11.24 5.61
C GLN A 74 -1.89 10.40 5.85
N ARG A 75 -0.76 10.77 5.23
CA ARG A 75 0.54 10.17 5.53
C ARG A 75 1.14 10.81 6.78
N GLN A 76 1.51 10.00 7.74
CA GLN A 76 2.17 10.39 8.98
C GLN A 76 3.69 10.46 8.79
N LYS A 77 4.38 11.23 9.63
CA LYS A 77 5.86 11.36 9.61
C LYS A 77 6.59 10.02 9.74
N ASN A 78 5.97 9.05 10.42
CA ASN A 78 6.51 7.71 10.64
C ASN A 78 6.25 6.73 9.47
N GLY A 79 5.70 7.21 8.34
CA GLY A 79 5.44 6.43 7.13
C GLY A 79 4.07 5.75 7.08
N TYR A 80 3.33 5.71 8.19
CA TYR A 80 1.98 5.13 8.21
C TYR A 80 0.96 6.02 7.52
N ILE A 81 -0.12 5.40 7.07
CA ILE A 81 -1.22 6.09 6.40
C ILE A 81 -2.49 5.92 7.23
N LEU A 82 -3.17 7.04 7.48
CA LEU A 82 -4.48 7.11 8.12
C LEU A 82 -5.56 7.29 7.06
N ILE A 83 -6.71 6.66 7.25
CA ILE A 83 -7.91 6.76 6.42
C ILE A 83 -9.06 7.26 7.29
N ARG A 84 -9.75 8.29 6.82
CA ARG A 84 -10.99 8.80 7.41
C ARG A 84 -12.10 7.77 7.17
N VAL A 85 -12.77 7.36 8.23
CA VAL A 85 -13.95 6.50 8.18
C VAL A 85 -15.08 7.25 8.89
N TYR A 86 -16.28 7.18 8.31
CA TYR A 86 -17.44 7.95 8.77
C TYR A 86 -18.35 7.08 9.66
N PRO A 87 -19.16 7.68 10.56
CA PRO A 87 -20.01 6.96 11.51
C PRO A 87 -20.92 5.89 10.92
N GLU A 88 -21.30 6.05 9.65
CA GLU A 88 -22.18 5.14 8.92
C GLU A 88 -21.46 3.87 8.42
N ASP A 89 -20.13 3.84 8.45
CA ASP A 89 -19.32 2.71 8.00
C ASP A 89 -19.19 1.64 9.09
N PHE A 90 -19.30 0.36 8.70
CA PHE A 90 -19.15 -0.80 9.58
C PHE A 90 -17.82 -0.82 10.36
N PHE A 91 -16.75 -0.26 9.79
CA PHE A 91 -15.43 -0.21 10.40
C PHE A 91 -15.19 1.05 11.26
N PHE A 92 -16.19 1.92 11.41
CA PHE A 92 -16.09 3.12 12.24
C PHE A 92 -15.65 2.84 13.69
N PRO A 93 -16.07 1.74 14.37
CA PRO A 93 -15.62 1.44 15.72
C PRO A 93 -14.10 1.23 15.87
N MET A 94 -13.36 1.01 14.77
CA MET A 94 -11.90 0.90 14.76
C MET A 94 -11.19 2.26 14.68
N THR A 95 -11.92 3.34 14.50
CA THR A 95 -11.35 4.69 14.37
C THR A 95 -10.90 5.25 15.71
N LYS A 96 -9.97 6.20 15.65
CA LYS A 96 -9.67 7.10 16.76
C LYS A 96 -10.80 8.13 16.91
N SER A 97 -10.73 8.95 17.96
CA SER A 97 -11.73 10.00 18.24
C SER A 97 -11.91 11.03 17.12
N ASP A 98 -10.94 11.15 16.22
CA ASP A 98 -10.97 12.03 15.04
C ASP A 98 -11.59 11.37 13.79
N GLY A 99 -12.08 10.14 13.89
CA GLY A 99 -12.65 9.38 12.78
C GLY A 99 -11.60 8.80 11.82
N TYR A 100 -10.34 8.66 12.25
CA TYR A 100 -9.29 8.03 11.44
C TYR A 100 -8.88 6.65 11.95
N VAL A 101 -8.60 5.75 11.00
CA VAL A 101 -8.02 4.42 11.26
C VAL A 101 -6.75 4.24 10.44
N TYR A 102 -5.81 3.43 10.91
CA TYR A 102 -4.64 3.07 10.10
C TYR A 102 -5.03 2.21 8.90
N GLU A 103 -4.51 2.54 7.73
CA GLU A 103 -4.84 1.86 6.46
C GLU A 103 -4.54 0.36 6.52
N HIS A 104 -3.39 -0.06 7.04
CA HIS A 104 -3.04 -1.47 7.21
C HIS A 104 -4.04 -2.23 8.10
N ARG A 105 -4.52 -1.61 9.18
CA ARG A 105 -5.56 -2.20 10.05
C ARG A 105 -6.88 -2.34 9.29
N LEU A 106 -7.28 -1.32 8.53
CA LEU A 106 -8.52 -1.34 7.75
C LEU A 106 -8.47 -2.39 6.63
N VAL A 107 -7.34 -2.53 5.93
CA VAL A 107 -7.16 -3.56 4.90
C VAL A 107 -7.26 -4.96 5.50
N MET A 108 -6.62 -5.20 6.65
CA MET A 108 -6.71 -6.49 7.33
C MET A 108 -8.15 -6.78 7.83
N ALA A 109 -8.83 -5.80 8.43
CA ALA A 109 -10.22 -5.94 8.86
C ALA A 109 -11.15 -6.29 7.70
N LYS A 110 -10.99 -5.61 6.56
CA LYS A 110 -11.75 -5.90 5.33
C LYS A 110 -11.46 -7.29 4.79
N HIS A 111 -10.21 -7.74 4.84
CA HIS A 111 -9.83 -9.09 4.42
C HIS A 111 -10.46 -10.18 5.32
N LEU A 112 -10.54 -9.93 6.63
CA LEU A 112 -11.18 -10.84 7.59
C LEU A 112 -12.70 -10.73 7.64
N GLY A 113 -13.28 -9.66 7.08
CA GLY A 113 -14.73 -9.39 7.13
C GLY A 113 -15.26 -9.01 8.52
N ARG A 114 -14.39 -8.58 9.45
CA ARG A 114 -14.80 -8.16 10.81
C ARG A 114 -13.94 -7.01 11.34
N ASN A 115 -14.44 -6.32 12.35
CA ASN A 115 -13.64 -5.35 13.10
C ASN A 115 -12.50 -6.05 13.86
N LEU A 116 -11.33 -5.38 13.90
CA LEU A 116 -10.20 -5.83 14.70
C LEU A 116 -10.32 -5.29 16.12
N HIS A 117 -10.01 -6.14 17.10
CA HIS A 117 -9.87 -5.71 18.48
C HIS A 117 -8.62 -4.84 18.67
N ARG A 118 -8.56 -4.14 19.82
CA ARG A 118 -7.44 -3.27 20.15
C ARG A 118 -6.11 -4.03 20.33
N TRP A 119 -6.17 -5.24 20.87
CA TRP A 119 -4.99 -6.12 21.08
C TRP A 119 -4.57 -6.89 19.82
N GLU A 120 -5.40 -6.88 18.77
CA GLU A 120 -5.02 -7.42 17.47
C GLU A 120 -4.20 -6.38 16.72
N LEU A 121 -2.89 -6.63 16.63
CA LEU A 121 -1.94 -5.76 15.96
C LEU A 121 -1.70 -6.27 14.54
N VAL A 122 -1.48 -5.35 13.61
CA VAL A 122 -1.18 -5.68 12.23
C VAL A 122 0.24 -5.22 11.96
N HIS A 123 1.10 -6.19 11.64
CA HIS A 123 2.53 -6.02 11.41
C HIS A 123 2.84 -6.10 9.91
N HIS A 124 3.72 -5.24 9.42
CA HIS A 124 4.29 -5.35 8.07
C HIS A 124 5.43 -6.35 8.09
N LYS A 125 5.40 -7.36 7.22
CA LYS A 125 6.49 -8.34 7.08
C LYS A 125 7.81 -7.64 6.74
N LYS A 126 8.94 -8.26 7.13
CA LYS A 126 10.29 -7.75 6.84
C LYS A 126 10.45 -7.36 5.35
N GLY A 127 10.98 -6.16 5.12
CA GLY A 127 11.22 -5.62 3.77
C GLY A 127 10.01 -4.95 3.10
N VAL A 128 8.82 -4.98 3.72
CA VAL A 128 7.64 -4.27 3.21
C VAL A 128 7.62 -2.84 3.75
N ALA A 129 7.42 -1.86 2.88
CA ALA A 129 7.32 -0.46 3.27
C ALA A 129 6.02 -0.18 4.04
N LYS A 130 6.04 0.76 4.99
CA LYS A 130 4.89 1.08 5.88
C LYS A 130 3.67 1.65 5.16
N ASP A 131 3.85 2.10 3.92
CA ASP A 131 2.81 2.58 3.02
C ASP A 131 2.35 1.53 1.99
N ASP A 132 3.04 0.40 1.87
CA ASP A 132 2.58 -0.76 1.10
C ASP A 132 1.63 -1.60 1.98
N ASN A 133 0.35 -1.29 1.89
CA ASN A 133 -0.71 -1.92 2.67
C ASN A 133 -1.38 -3.09 1.93
N ARG A 134 -0.71 -3.71 0.95
CA ARG A 134 -1.21 -4.92 0.29
C ARG A 134 -1.25 -6.09 1.28
N ILE A 135 -2.37 -6.82 1.32
CA ILE A 135 -2.63 -7.87 2.31
C ILE A 135 -1.51 -8.92 2.43
N ARG A 136 -0.86 -9.29 1.31
CA ARG A 136 0.26 -10.24 1.27
C ARG A 136 1.45 -9.86 2.18
N GLY A 137 1.65 -8.57 2.38
CA GLY A 137 2.73 -7.98 3.18
C GLY A 137 2.35 -7.74 4.64
N LEU A 138 1.11 -8.02 5.04
CA LEU A 138 0.60 -7.80 6.38
C LEU A 138 0.46 -9.12 7.14
N GLN A 139 0.60 -9.07 8.46
CA GLN A 139 0.39 -10.19 9.36
C GLN A 139 -0.40 -9.71 10.58
N LEU A 140 -1.44 -10.46 10.95
CA LEU A 140 -2.15 -10.24 12.22
C LEU A 140 -1.38 -10.95 13.34
N VAL A 141 -1.06 -10.22 14.40
CA VAL A 141 -0.26 -10.70 15.53
C VAL A 141 -0.85 -10.20 16.84
N SER A 142 -0.63 -10.95 17.93
CA SER A 142 -0.91 -10.50 19.28
C SER A 142 0.18 -9.54 19.77
N GLU A 143 -0.12 -8.79 20.83
CA GLU A 143 0.77 -7.77 21.40
C GLU A 143 2.14 -8.33 21.84
N ASP A 144 2.14 -9.48 22.52
CA ASP A 144 3.35 -10.19 22.94
C ASP A 144 4.24 -10.56 21.75
N ARG A 145 3.64 -11.10 20.68
CA ARG A 145 4.35 -11.50 19.47
C ARG A 145 4.85 -10.31 18.67
N HIS A 146 4.10 -9.20 18.63
CA HIS A 146 4.50 -8.01 17.88
C HIS A 146 5.82 -7.43 18.36
N ASN A 147 6.00 -7.34 19.68
CA ASN A 147 7.23 -6.83 20.28
C ASN A 147 8.41 -7.77 20.01
N GLN A 148 8.20 -9.08 20.15
CA GLN A 148 9.22 -10.09 19.86
C GLN A 148 9.65 -10.05 18.39
N ILE A 149 8.70 -10.01 17.44
CA ILE A 149 9.00 -9.94 16.01
C ILE A 149 9.83 -8.69 15.70
N THR A 150 9.44 -7.53 16.22
CA THR A 150 10.16 -6.27 15.99
C THR A 150 11.61 -6.35 16.51
N LEU A 151 11.83 -6.90 17.69
CA LEU A 151 13.16 -7.08 18.27
C LEU A 151 14.02 -8.05 17.44
N LEU A 152 13.43 -9.17 17.04
CA LEU A 152 14.11 -10.19 16.24
C LEU A 152 14.47 -9.66 14.85
N ASP A 153 13.56 -8.95 14.16
CA ASP A 153 13.83 -8.37 12.85
C ASP A 153 14.97 -7.34 12.88
N ASN A 154 15.01 -6.51 13.93
CA ASN A 154 16.12 -5.57 14.14
C ASN A 154 17.44 -6.31 14.37
N ARG A 155 17.42 -7.40 15.16
CA ARG A 155 18.60 -8.22 15.42
C ARG A 155 19.09 -8.92 14.16
N ILE A 156 18.19 -9.49 13.37
CA ILE A 156 18.52 -10.15 12.09
C ILE A 156 19.12 -9.13 11.13
N THR A 157 18.52 -7.95 10.99
CA THR A 157 19.04 -6.88 10.12
C THR A 157 20.45 -6.46 10.54
N TRP A 158 20.69 -6.32 11.85
CA TRP A 158 22.03 -6.01 12.37
C TRP A 158 23.05 -7.11 12.05
N LEU A 159 22.67 -8.39 12.23
CA LEU A 159 23.52 -9.54 11.92
C LEU A 159 23.84 -9.62 10.43
N GLU A 160 22.85 -9.42 9.56
CA GLU A 160 23.04 -9.41 8.10
C GLU A 160 24.05 -8.32 7.67
N ASN A 161 23.94 -7.11 8.25
CA ASN A 161 24.91 -6.04 7.98
C ASN A 161 26.32 -6.42 8.46
N LYS A 162 26.45 -7.01 9.65
CA LYS A 162 27.74 -7.46 10.18
C LYS A 162 28.38 -8.55 9.32
N VAL A 163 27.60 -9.52 8.86
CA VAL A 163 28.05 -10.55 7.92
C VAL A 163 28.51 -9.92 6.60
N GLY A 164 27.77 -8.92 6.11
CA GLY A 164 28.15 -8.15 4.91
C GLY A 164 29.48 -7.41 5.06
N GLU A 165 29.72 -6.77 6.21
CA GLU A 165 30.99 -6.11 6.53
C GLU A 165 32.15 -7.11 6.59
N GLN A 166 31.96 -8.22 7.31
CA GLN A 166 32.97 -9.28 7.42
C GLN A 166 33.32 -9.87 6.06
N THR A 167 32.32 -10.07 5.19
CA THR A 167 32.54 -10.56 3.83
C THR A 167 33.43 -9.63 3.00
N LYS A 168 33.27 -8.30 3.16
CA LYS A 168 34.14 -7.31 2.50
C LYS A 168 35.58 -7.40 3.01
N LEU A 169 35.76 -7.53 4.33
CA LEU A 169 37.08 -7.67 4.94
C LEU A 169 37.78 -8.95 4.48
N ILE A 170 37.07 -10.08 4.46
CA ILE A 170 37.60 -11.36 3.97
C ILE A 170 38.05 -11.22 2.51
N LYS A 171 37.24 -10.60 1.65
CA LYS A 171 37.63 -10.35 0.24
C LYS A 171 38.91 -9.50 0.14
N LEU A 172 39.03 -8.46 0.95
CA LEU A 172 40.21 -7.60 0.98
C LEU A 172 41.45 -8.36 1.45
N GLN A 173 41.33 -9.12 2.53
CA GLN A 173 42.43 -9.95 3.06
C GLN A 173 42.88 -11.00 2.04
N SER A 174 41.94 -11.70 1.40
CA SER A 174 42.24 -12.66 0.34
C SER A 174 42.98 -12.01 -0.84
N TRP A 175 42.62 -10.78 -1.20
CA TRP A 175 43.33 -10.01 -2.22
C TRP A 175 44.76 -9.65 -1.77
N GLN A 176 44.93 -9.16 -0.53
CA GLN A 176 46.24 -8.84 0.02
C GLN A 176 47.17 -10.06 0.08
N ILE A 177 46.65 -11.22 0.51
CA ILE A 177 47.40 -12.48 0.55
C ILE A 177 47.86 -12.88 -0.85
N LYS A 178 46.99 -12.74 -1.87
CA LYS A 178 47.34 -13.03 -3.25
C LYS A 178 48.48 -12.15 -3.75
N GLU A 179 48.43 -10.84 -3.48
CA GLU A 179 49.50 -9.90 -3.87
C GLU A 179 50.81 -10.19 -3.15
N LEU A 180 50.76 -10.52 -1.84
CA LEU A 180 51.94 -10.91 -1.08
C LEU A 180 52.57 -12.19 -1.63
N ASN A 181 51.78 -13.21 -1.94
CA ASN A 181 52.27 -14.46 -2.53
C ASN A 181 52.92 -14.23 -3.90
N LYS A 182 52.37 -13.33 -4.72
CA LYS A 182 52.98 -12.94 -6.00
C LYS A 182 54.36 -12.32 -5.80
N LYS A 183 54.47 -11.33 -4.90
CA LYS A 183 55.75 -10.68 -4.57
C LYS A 183 56.77 -11.64 -4.00
N ALA A 184 56.35 -12.56 -3.12
CA ALA A 184 57.21 -13.59 -2.56
C ALA A 184 57.76 -14.53 -3.65
N GLY A 185 56.92 -14.90 -4.62
CA GLY A 185 57.32 -15.69 -5.80
C GLY A 185 58.38 -14.97 -6.66
N GLU A 186 58.20 -13.68 -6.91
CA GLU A 186 59.16 -12.84 -7.65
C GLU A 186 60.51 -12.73 -6.92
N LEU A 187 60.50 -12.59 -5.59
CA LEU A 187 61.71 -12.54 -4.75
C LEU A 187 62.48 -13.87 -4.76
N THR A 188 61.79 -15.02 -4.74
CA THR A 188 62.44 -16.34 -4.81
C THR A 188 63.09 -16.65 -6.16
N GLN A 189 62.76 -15.91 -7.22
CA GLN A 189 63.32 -16.07 -8.56
C GLN A 189 64.53 -15.15 -8.83
N GLN A 190 64.89 -14.28 -7.90
CA GLN A 190 66.10 -13.47 -8.03
C GLN A 190 67.34 -14.36 -7.81
N PRO A 191 68.32 -14.34 -8.74
CA PRO A 191 69.54 -15.13 -8.60
C PRO A 191 70.27 -14.71 -7.33
N ARG A 192 70.71 -15.69 -6.53
CA ARG A 192 71.62 -15.42 -5.41
C ARG A 192 72.94 -14.95 -6.02
N GLU A 193 73.33 -13.71 -5.77
CA GLU A 193 74.68 -13.25 -6.08
C GLU A 193 75.64 -14.12 -5.25
N GLU A 194 76.35 -15.02 -5.93
CA GLU A 194 77.42 -15.83 -5.36
C GLU A 194 78.60 -14.88 -5.06
N ILE A 195 78.95 -14.77 -3.76
CA ILE A 195 80.14 -14.06 -3.25
C ILE A 195 81.34 -15.00 -3.30
#